data_AF-A0A4Q3C9D5-F1
#
_entry.id   AF-A0A4Q3C9D5-F1
#
_cell.length_a   1.000
_cell.length_b   1.000
_cell.length_c   1.000
_cell.angle_alpha   90.00
_cell.angle_beta   90.00
_cell.angle_gamma   90.00
#
_symmetry.space_group_name_H-M   'P 1'
#
loop_
_entity.id
_entity.type
_entity.pdbx_description
1 polymer ?
#
loop_
_entity_poly.entity_id
_entity_poly.type
_entity_poly.pdbx_seq_one_letter_code
_entity_poly.pdbx_strand_id
1 'polypeptide(L)' 'MMIVADKDVTLVLTGTGDVLTPDHDTIAIGSGGNYAYSAALALSENTELDAEAIARRAMKIAAEICIYTNENVTLESIER' A
#
# COMPACT_ATOMS: atom_id res chain seq x y z
N MET A 1 -0.43 -13.03 -5.57
CA MET A 1 -1.14 -11.74 -5.72
C MET A 1 -0.14 -10.69 -6.16
N MET A 2 -0.55 -9.74 -6.99
CA MET A 2 0.29 -8.66 -7.50
C MET A 2 -0.53 -7.36 -7.52
N ILE A 3 0.09 -6.25 -7.12
CA ILE A 3 -0.45 -4.91 -7.36
C ILE A 3 0.25 -4.36 -8.61
N VAL A 4 -0.52 -3.79 -9.52
CA VAL A 4 -0.02 -3.00 -10.65
C VAL A 4 -0.70 -1.64 -10.62
N ALA A 5 0.05 -0.59 -10.94
CA ALA A 5 -0.46 0.77 -10.95
C ALA A 5 0.18 1.58 -12.08
N ASP A 6 -0.59 2.50 -12.63
CA ASP A 6 -0.10 3.63 -13.40
C ASP A 6 -0.63 4.95 -12.79
N LYS A 7 -0.51 6.06 -13.53
CA LYS A 7 -0.96 7.38 -13.08
C LYS A 7 -2.48 7.53 -12.96
N ASP A 8 -3.25 6.64 -13.57
CA ASP A 8 -4.70 6.72 -13.74
C ASP A 8 -5.44 5.58 -12.99
N VAL A 9 -4.84 4.39 -12.90
CA VAL A 9 -5.49 3.20 -12.31
C VAL A 9 -4.54 2.36 -11.46
N THR A 10 -5.09 1.75 -10.41
CA THR A 10 -4.43 0.71 -9.61
C THR A 10 -5.29 -0.56 -9.62
N LEU A 11 -4.66 -1.72 -9.82
CA LEU A 11 -5.32 -3.02 -9.91
C LEU A 11 -4.63 -4.08 -9.06
N VAL A 12 -5.40 -5.05 -8.57
CA VAL A 12 -4.89 -6.26 -7.91
C VAL A 12 -5.19 -7.49 -8.75
N LEU A 13 -4.14 -8.26 -9.04
CA LEU A 13 -4.22 -9.54 -9.73
C LEU A 13 -4.10 -10.68 -8.72
N THR A 14 -5.06 -11.59 -8.73
CA THR A 14 -5.05 -12.79 -7.88
C THR A 14 -4.35 -13.96 -8.57
N GLY A 15 -3.98 -15.00 -7.80
CA GLY A 15 -3.41 -16.23 -8.38
C GLY A 15 -4.43 -17.08 -9.12
N THR A 16 -5.72 -16.78 -8.97
CA THR A 16 -6.86 -17.47 -9.58
C THR A 16 -7.32 -16.83 -10.90
N GLY A 17 -6.73 -15.70 -11.28
CA GLY A 17 -7.04 -15.01 -12.54
C GLY A 17 -8.03 -13.84 -12.41
N ASP A 18 -8.37 -13.43 -11.18
CA ASP A 18 -9.24 -12.27 -10.95
C ASP A 18 -8.45 -10.96 -11.03
N VAL A 19 -9.09 -9.93 -11.56
CA VAL A 19 -8.58 -8.55 -11.64
C VAL A 19 -9.54 -7.64 -10.89
N LEU A 20 -9.05 -7.03 -9.83
CA LEU A 20 -9.85 -6.26 -8.87
C LEU A 20 -9.38 -4.81 -8.80
N THR A 21 -10.33 -3.89 -8.63
CA THR A 21 -10.06 -2.47 -8.37
C THR A 21 -10.22 -2.22 -6.86
N PRO A 22 -9.33 -1.45 -6.22
CA PRO A 22 -9.50 -1.07 -4.81
C PRO A 22 -10.68 -0.11 -4.63
N ASP A 23 -11.33 -0.20 -3.47
CA ASP A 23 -12.45 0.72 -3.10
C ASP A 23 -11.96 2.12 -2.72
N HIS A 24 -10.69 2.24 -2.31
CA HIS A 24 -10.04 3.49 -1.92
C HIS A 24 -8.78 3.71 -2.75
N ASP A 25 -8.21 4.92 -2.71
CA ASP A 25 -6.98 5.28 -3.43
C ASP A 25 -5.70 4.58 -2.90
N THR A 26 -5.84 3.59 -2.03
CA THR A 26 -4.74 2.85 -1.43
C THR A 26 -5.04 1.36 -1.43
N ILE A 27 -4.02 0.54 -1.62
CA ILE A 27 -4.11 -0.92 -1.46
C ILE A 27 -2.77 -1.48 -0.99
N ALA A 28 -2.82 -2.62 -0.29
CA ALA A 28 -1.64 -3.35 0.15
C ALA A 28 -1.87 -4.86 0.03
N ILE A 29 -0.79 -5.62 -0.19
CA ILE A 29 -0.79 -7.09 -0.23
C ILE A 29 0.32 -7.64 0.67
N GLY A 30 0.29 -8.95 0.92
CA GLY A 30 1.29 -9.65 1.73
C GLY A 30 0.94 -9.72 3.21
N SER A 31 1.83 -10.32 4.01
CA SER A 31 1.59 -10.63 5.43
C SER A 31 1.38 -9.40 6.31
N GLY A 32 2.03 -8.27 5.99
CA GLY A 32 1.84 -6.98 6.66
C GLY A 32 0.79 -6.09 6.01
N GLY A 33 0.13 -6.56 4.94
CA GLY A 33 -0.71 -5.74 4.06
C GLY A 33 -1.85 -5.05 4.80
N ASN A 34 -2.59 -5.77 5.64
CA ASN A 34 -3.73 -5.17 6.36
C ASN A 34 -3.31 -4.07 7.35
N TYR A 35 -2.12 -4.18 7.96
CA TYR A 35 -1.60 -3.15 8.86
C TYR A 35 -1.18 -1.91 8.09
N ALA A 36 -0.45 -2.11 6.97
CA ALA A 36 -0.06 -1.02 6.08
C ALA A 36 -1.30 -0.31 5.51
N TYR A 37 -2.28 -1.07 5.01
CA TYR A 37 -3.53 -0.53 4.46
C TYR A 37 -4.30 0.30 5.49
N SER A 38 -4.50 -0.23 6.70
CA SER A 38 -5.24 0.48 7.75
C SER A 38 -4.53 1.78 8.16
N ALA A 39 -3.19 1.75 8.28
CA ALA A 39 -2.40 2.93 8.59
C ALA A 39 -2.44 3.97 7.46
N ALA A 40 -2.29 3.51 6.21
CA ALA A 40 -2.30 4.39 5.05
C ALA A 40 -3.67 5.06 4.84
N LEU A 41 -4.77 4.33 5.02
CA LEU A 41 -6.12 4.87 4.95
C LEU A 41 -6.33 5.97 6.00
N ALA A 42 -5.98 5.70 7.26
CA ALA A 42 -6.10 6.68 8.33
C ALA A 42 -5.23 7.92 8.09
N LEU A 43 -4.00 7.76 7.59
CA LEU A 43 -3.12 8.87 7.26
C LEU A 43 -3.65 9.69 6.08
N SER A 44 -4.14 9.04 5.03
CA SER A 44 -4.68 9.70 3.83
C SER A 44 -5.91 10.55 4.14
N GLU A 45 -6.77 10.10 5.05
CA GLU A 45 -8.01 10.81 5.38
C GLU A 45 -7.82 11.95 6.40
N ASN A 46 -6.76 11.90 7.21
CA ASN A 46 -6.62 12.77 8.39
C ASN A 46 -5.35 13.63 8.37
N THR A 47 -4.59 13.65 7.27
CA THR A 47 -3.35 14.42 7.17
C THR A 47 -3.17 15.03 5.78
N GLU A 48 -2.26 15.98 5.65
CA GLU A 48 -1.85 16.57 4.35
C GLU A 48 -0.55 15.95 3.82
N LEU A 49 -0.28 14.69 4.19
CA LEU A 49 0.91 13.98 3.73
C LEU A 49 0.79 13.62 2.24
N ASP A 50 1.92 13.66 1.54
CA ASP A 50 1.99 13.13 0.17
C ASP A 50 2.01 11.59 0.16
N ALA A 51 1.82 11.01 -1.04
CA ALA A 51 1.74 9.57 -1.23
C ALA A 51 3.01 8.83 -0.77
N GLU A 52 4.20 9.41 -0.97
CA GLU A 52 5.46 8.83 -0.51
C GLU A 52 5.51 8.79 1.03
N ALA A 53 5.18 9.88 1.71
CA ALA A 53 5.18 9.96 3.15
C ALA A 53 4.15 9.00 3.77
N ILE A 54 2.97 8.88 3.17
CA ILE A 54 1.95 7.91 3.58
C ILE A 54 2.49 6.48 3.45
N ALA A 55 3.02 6.11 2.27
CA ALA A 55 3.54 4.76 2.02
C ALA A 55 4.66 4.39 2.99
N ARG A 56 5.62 5.28 3.24
CA ARG A 56 6.73 5.04 4.18
C ARG A 56 6.23 4.85 5.62
N ARG A 57 5.33 5.71 6.09
CA ARG A 57 4.81 5.63 7.47
C ARG A 57 3.95 4.38 7.67
N ALA A 58 3.11 4.05 6.70
CA ALA A 58 2.29 2.85 6.72
C ALA A 58 3.14 1.57 6.76
N MET A 59 4.19 1.49 5.93
CA MET A 59 5.10 0.35 5.93
C MET A 59 5.91 0.24 7.22
N LYS A 60 6.30 1.38 7.83
CA LYS A 60 6.95 1.38 9.15
C LYS A 60 6.03 0.77 10.22
N ILE A 61 4.76 1.20 10.28
CA ILE A 61 3.78 0.64 11.22
C ILE A 61 3.59 -0.87 10.96
N ALA A 62 3.51 -1.29 9.70
CA ALA A 62 3.38 -2.70 9.35
C ALA A 62 4.60 -3.53 9.79
N ALA A 63 5.82 -2.98 9.70
CA ALA A 63 7.04 -3.63 10.15
C ALA A 63 7.12 -3.77 11.68
N GLU A 64 6.56 -2.82 12.43
CA GLU A 64 6.49 -2.89 13.89
C GLU A 64 5.50 -3.96 14.40
N ILE A 65 4.49 -4.32 13.58
CA ILE A 65 3.41 -5.24 13.96
C ILE A 65 3.60 -6.66 13.37
N CYS A 66 4.00 -6.77 12.10
CA CYS A 66 4.08 -8.04 11.40
C CYS A 66 5.47 -8.64 11.46
N ILE A 67 5.62 -9.81 12.08
CA ILE A 67 6.91 -10.53 12.19
C ILE A 67 7.54 -10.90 10.84
N TYR A 68 6.77 -10.87 9.74
CA TYR A 68 7.20 -11.18 8.38
C TYR A 68 7.48 -9.92 7.54
N THR A 69 7.37 -8.73 8.12
CA THR A 69 7.62 -7.45 7.46
C THR A 69 8.69 -6.71 8.26
N ASN A 70 9.71 -6.18 7.60
CA ASN A 70 10.80 -5.46 8.26
C ASN A 70 10.86 -3.99 7.79
N GLU A 71 11.76 -3.21 8.36
CA GLU A 71 11.89 -1.77 8.08
C GLU A 71 12.66 -1.46 6.78
N ASN A 72 13.18 -2.46 6.06
CA ASN A 72 13.92 -2.25 4.83
C ASN A 72 12.94 -2.08 3.66
N VAL A 73 12.56 -0.83 3.40
CA VAL A 73 11.54 -0.48 2.39
C VAL A 73 12.21 0.11 1.14
N THR A 74 11.96 -0.51 -0.01
CA THR A 74 12.18 0.11 -1.33
C THR A 74 10.91 0.86 -1.73
N LEU A 75 11.06 2.09 -2.20
CA LEU A 75 9.96 2.92 -2.66
C LEU A 75 10.20 3.30 -4.11
N GLU A 76 9.19 3.06 -4.93
CA GLU A 76 9.13 3.47 -6.34
C GLU A 76 7.97 4.45 -6.51
N SER A 77 8.11 5.41 -7.41
CA SER A 77 7.09 6.42 -7.68
C SER A 77 6.89 6.60 -9.19
N ILE A 78 5.67 6.97 -9.57
CA ILE A 78 5.31 7.30 -10.94
C ILE A 78 5.11 8.82 -11.00
N GLU A 79 5.99 9.52 -11.72
CA GLU A 79 5.83 10.94 -11.97
C GLU A 79 4.60 11.18 -12.87
N ARG A 80 3.87 12.27 -12.61
CA ARG A 80 2.72 12.68 -13.42
C ARG A 80 3.12 13.42 -14.69
#